data_AF-A0A9E5M2Z9-F1
#
_entry.id   AF-A0A9E5M2Z9-F1
#
_cell.length_a   1.000
_cell.length_b   1.000
_cell.length_c   1.000
_cell.angle_alpha   90.00
_cell.angle_beta   90.00
_cell.angle_gamma   90.00
#
_symmetry.space_group_name_H-M   'P 1'
#
loop_
_entity.id
_entity.type
_entity.pdbx_description
1 polymer ?
#
loop_
_entity_poly.entity_id
_entity_poly.type
_entity_poly.pdbx_seq_one_letter_code
_entity_poly.pdbx_strand_id
1 'polypeptide(L)'
;MSIDPPTPHRWGTAAFAHARETRQPLLLCITRGPRAAHDLAHPPGFVVVRIDRDEQPALDRLCQLAHQLLTQSPGGWPLFVFFDASTELPFFSVAGTDAHGLPPASLLARIRAFHDAEPDTLAAQHAALRAAFADLRPPPASTATFDDAPLRAARQTLAAAFDFEHGGFVTTPKFVRPWLLERLLRDWRRSATGSTPDLQALYMVTMTLTRLAKSPMCTSSGAFHDHSTQADWSSPNASLTLGDNGALLALYAQTALATGEPEFTIVTRRLATALLRDWRLPDGAFATAFHGAARDDRALPIGNSQAIRGLVWAARTLRDAQFTDAAATALAALQQRYGAALPWSTTAGQAAGLEEHAALADAVLELLQQRWDPALHQFFESLLTMLRTEFEDPEAGGYFDLAPRHTQPKSFHDLKTFGDETMPAGNALLARVLRRSAAWSGDQTRDVSADRILALAWPALVRQPQAHATLLGVLEETLVRPEVLVLRGAGTEIENALLDLQRVYAPMRLVFAISDTER
;
A
#
# COMPACT_ATOMS: atom_id res chain seq x y z
N MET A 1 -34.80 -12.18 -27.94
CA MET A 1 -34.59 -11.64 -26.58
C MET A 1 -33.09 -11.59 -26.36
N SER A 2 -32.50 -10.40 -26.38
CA SER A 2 -31.15 -10.20 -25.85
C SER A 2 -31.28 -10.40 -24.35
N ILE A 3 -30.82 -11.56 -23.85
CA ILE A 3 -30.67 -11.77 -22.41
C ILE A 3 -29.45 -10.92 -22.05
N ASP A 4 -29.67 -9.78 -21.40
CA ASP A 4 -28.55 -9.07 -20.77
C ASP A 4 -27.78 -10.08 -19.91
N PRO A 5 -26.44 -10.13 -20.03
CA PRO A 5 -25.66 -11.05 -19.21
C PRO A 5 -26.00 -10.80 -17.73
N PRO A 6 -26.17 -11.85 -16.91
CA PRO A 6 -26.46 -11.68 -15.50
C PRO A 6 -25.40 -10.77 -14.87
N THR A 7 -25.84 -9.81 -14.06
CA THR A 7 -24.95 -8.91 -13.33
C THR A 7 -23.92 -9.74 -12.56
N PRO A 8 -22.61 -9.48 -12.71
CA PRO A 8 -21.58 -10.24 -12.00
C PRO A 8 -21.83 -10.22 -10.49
N HIS A 9 -21.54 -11.33 -9.81
CA HIS A 9 -21.61 -11.37 -8.36
C HIS A 9 -20.51 -10.48 -7.76
N ARG A 10 -20.81 -9.84 -6.61
CA ARG A 10 -19.78 -9.19 -5.78
C ARG A 10 -19.03 -10.23 -4.98
N TRP A 11 -17.75 -10.00 -4.72
CA TRP A 11 -16.99 -10.85 -3.81
C TRP A 11 -17.62 -10.84 -2.40
N GLY A 12 -17.72 -12.02 -1.79
CA GLY A 12 -18.23 -12.18 -0.43
C GLY A 12 -19.18 -13.36 -0.28
N THR A 13 -19.80 -13.45 0.90
CA THR A 13 -20.61 -14.59 1.34
C THR A 13 -21.74 -14.94 0.38
N ALA A 14 -22.38 -13.95 -0.26
CA ALA A 14 -23.46 -14.17 -1.21
C ALA A 14 -23.00 -14.89 -2.50
N ALA A 15 -21.82 -14.56 -3.02
CA ALA A 15 -21.27 -15.24 -4.20
C ALA A 15 -20.91 -16.69 -3.88
N PHE A 16 -20.27 -16.92 -2.74
CA PHE A 16 -19.95 -18.27 -2.27
C PHE A 16 -21.21 -19.10 -1.94
N ALA A 17 -22.25 -18.49 -1.37
CA ALA A 17 -23.53 -19.14 -1.14
C ALA A 17 -24.18 -19.57 -2.46
N HIS A 18 -24.22 -18.68 -3.45
CA HIS A 18 -24.75 -18.99 -4.77
C HIS A 18 -23.95 -20.10 -5.47
N ALA A 19 -22.62 -20.07 -5.36
CA ALA A 19 -21.73 -21.10 -5.89
C ALA A 19 -21.98 -22.47 -5.25
N ARG A 20 -22.24 -22.52 -3.93
CA ARG A 20 -22.65 -23.75 -3.22
C ARG A 20 -24.02 -24.25 -3.68
N GLU A 21 -25.01 -23.38 -3.80
CA GLU A 21 -26.38 -23.71 -4.25
C GLU A 21 -26.39 -24.30 -5.67
N THR A 22 -25.60 -23.71 -6.57
CA THR A 22 -25.53 -24.12 -7.97
C THR A 22 -24.53 -25.25 -8.23
N ARG A 23 -23.78 -25.68 -7.20
CA ARG A 23 -22.66 -26.66 -7.31
C ARG A 23 -21.68 -26.28 -8.42
N GLN A 24 -21.30 -25.00 -8.43
CA GLN A 24 -20.30 -24.48 -9.35
C GLN A 24 -19.13 -23.89 -8.56
N PRO A 25 -17.88 -24.07 -9.03
CA PRO A 25 -16.77 -23.31 -8.46
C PRO A 25 -16.94 -21.82 -8.73
N LEU A 26 -16.36 -21.00 -7.86
CA LEU A 26 -16.32 -19.56 -8.02
C LEU A 26 -15.05 -19.18 -8.81
N LEU A 27 -15.21 -18.39 -9.87
CA LEU A 27 -14.12 -17.80 -10.63
C LEU A 27 -14.01 -16.31 -10.29
N LEU A 28 -12.90 -15.94 -9.66
CA LEU A 28 -12.52 -14.55 -9.45
C LEU A 28 -11.62 -14.09 -10.59
N CYS A 29 -12.05 -13.07 -11.32
CA CYS A 29 -11.29 -12.39 -12.36
C CYS A 29 -10.80 -11.04 -11.83
N ILE A 30 -9.47 -10.85 -11.81
CA ILE A 30 -8.83 -9.62 -11.35
C ILE A 30 -8.14 -8.94 -12.54
N THR A 31 -8.52 -7.70 -12.82
CA THR A 31 -7.95 -6.89 -13.90
C THR A 31 -7.42 -5.57 -13.37
N ARG A 32 -6.65 -4.85 -14.20
CA ARG A 32 -6.23 -3.47 -13.93
C ARG A 32 -7.08 -2.51 -14.76
N GLY A 33 -7.78 -1.59 -14.09
CA GLY A 33 -8.61 -0.56 -14.71
C GLY A 33 -10.08 -0.97 -14.91
N PRO A 34 -11.02 0.00 -14.83
CA PRO A 34 -12.43 -0.29 -14.61
C PRO A 34 -13.13 -0.91 -15.82
N ARG A 35 -12.74 -0.54 -17.04
CA ARG A 35 -13.30 -1.13 -18.28
C ARG A 35 -12.85 -2.58 -18.47
N ALA A 36 -11.59 -2.87 -18.17
CA ALA A 36 -11.03 -4.21 -18.36
C ALA A 36 -11.77 -5.27 -17.55
N ALA A 37 -12.25 -4.93 -16.35
CA ALA A 37 -13.01 -5.86 -15.51
C ALA A 37 -14.36 -6.24 -16.14
N HIS A 38 -15.06 -5.28 -16.74
CA HIS A 38 -16.43 -5.44 -17.24
C HIS A 38 -16.49 -6.14 -18.60
N ASP A 39 -15.47 -5.94 -19.44
CA ASP A 39 -15.45 -6.42 -20.83
C ASP A 39 -15.10 -7.91 -20.97
N LEU A 40 -14.74 -8.59 -19.88
CA LEU A 40 -14.44 -10.02 -19.91
C LEU A 40 -15.68 -10.85 -20.28
N ALA A 41 -15.48 -11.90 -21.08
CA ALA A 41 -16.56 -12.86 -21.35
C ALA A 41 -16.98 -13.61 -20.07
N HIS A 42 -18.20 -14.18 -20.07
CA HIS A 42 -18.70 -15.02 -18.96
C HIS A 42 -18.53 -16.50 -19.32
N PRO A 43 -17.55 -17.21 -18.71
CA PRO A 43 -17.38 -18.64 -18.98
C PRO A 43 -18.52 -19.47 -18.35
N PRO A 44 -19.09 -20.45 -19.08
CA PRO A 44 -20.14 -21.29 -18.54
C PRO A 44 -19.60 -22.23 -17.46
N GLY A 45 -20.44 -22.57 -16.47
CA GLY A 45 -20.09 -23.51 -15.40
C GLY A 45 -19.29 -22.89 -14.25
N PHE A 46 -19.27 -21.57 -14.11
CA PHE A 46 -18.63 -20.86 -13.01
C PHE A 46 -19.54 -19.75 -12.49
N VAL A 47 -19.54 -19.55 -11.17
CA VAL A 47 -20.03 -18.30 -10.58
C VAL A 47 -18.92 -17.26 -10.72
N VAL A 48 -19.15 -16.23 -11.53
CA VAL A 48 -18.10 -15.25 -11.88
C VAL A 48 -18.20 -14.02 -10.98
N VAL A 49 -17.08 -13.70 -10.34
CA VAL A 49 -16.83 -12.45 -9.64
C VAL A 49 -15.73 -11.68 -10.39
N ARG A 50 -15.94 -10.38 -10.60
CA ARG A 50 -14.96 -9.50 -11.27
C ARG A 50 -14.58 -8.38 -10.34
N ILE A 51 -13.29 -8.13 -10.22
CA ILE A 51 -12.77 -7.01 -9.43
C ILE A 51 -11.71 -6.26 -10.22
N ASP A 52 -11.63 -4.95 -9.97
CA ASP A 52 -10.48 -4.14 -10.34
C ASP A 52 -9.47 -4.16 -9.17
N ARG A 53 -8.21 -4.49 -9.45
CA ARG A 53 -7.15 -4.50 -8.43
C ARG A 53 -6.96 -3.14 -7.77
N ASP A 54 -7.22 -2.04 -8.47
CA ASP A 54 -7.03 -0.71 -7.88
C ASP A 54 -8.14 -0.39 -6.88
N GLU A 55 -9.35 -0.95 -7.07
CA GLU A 55 -10.46 -0.86 -6.10
C GLU A 55 -10.32 -1.86 -4.96
N GLN A 56 -9.75 -3.03 -5.20
CA GLN A 56 -9.63 -4.12 -4.21
C GLN A 56 -8.19 -4.61 -4.08
N PRO A 57 -7.22 -3.74 -3.71
CA PRO A 57 -5.80 -4.07 -3.67
C PRO A 57 -5.46 -5.17 -2.67
N ALA A 58 -6.13 -5.18 -1.50
CA ALA A 58 -5.94 -6.23 -0.50
C ALA A 58 -6.34 -7.61 -1.05
N LEU A 59 -7.46 -7.72 -1.76
CA LEU A 59 -7.92 -8.97 -2.35
C LEU A 59 -7.01 -9.42 -3.50
N ASP A 60 -6.56 -8.49 -4.35
CA ASP A 60 -5.56 -8.74 -5.39
C ASP A 60 -4.28 -9.32 -4.78
N ARG A 61 -3.72 -8.67 -3.76
CA ARG A 61 -2.50 -9.11 -3.07
C ARG A 61 -2.61 -10.54 -2.52
N LEU A 62 -3.72 -10.86 -1.86
CA LEU A 62 -3.96 -12.23 -1.37
C LEU A 62 -4.07 -13.24 -2.52
N CYS A 63 -4.68 -12.86 -3.64
CA CYS A 63 -4.76 -13.70 -4.82
C CYS A 63 -3.41 -13.90 -5.51
N GLN A 64 -2.55 -12.88 -5.57
CA GLN A 64 -1.18 -13.00 -6.07
C GLN A 64 -0.36 -13.95 -5.20
N LEU A 65 -0.50 -13.87 -3.87
CA LEU A 65 0.13 -14.79 -2.93
C LEU A 65 -0.36 -16.24 -3.14
N ALA A 66 -1.68 -16.44 -3.25
CA ALA A 66 -2.25 -17.75 -3.53
C ALA A 66 -1.78 -18.30 -4.88
N HIS A 67 -1.70 -17.47 -5.91
CA HIS A 67 -1.14 -17.83 -7.20
C HIS A 67 0.29 -18.34 -7.05
N GLN A 68 1.16 -17.57 -6.40
CA GLN A 68 2.56 -17.96 -6.21
C GLN A 68 2.71 -19.29 -5.47
N LEU A 69 1.87 -19.55 -4.46
CA LEU A 69 1.88 -20.82 -3.74
C LEU A 69 1.42 -22.00 -4.61
N LEU A 70 0.37 -21.80 -5.42
CA LEU A 70 -0.21 -22.82 -6.28
C LEU A 70 0.67 -23.13 -7.51
N THR A 71 1.27 -22.12 -8.12
CA THR A 71 1.99 -22.23 -9.41
C THR A 71 3.50 -22.18 -9.28
N GLN A 72 4.03 -21.83 -8.10
CA GLN A 72 5.46 -21.57 -7.87
C GLN A 72 6.05 -20.54 -8.86
N SER A 73 5.19 -19.68 -9.42
CA SER A 73 5.53 -18.71 -10.45
C SER A 73 5.05 -17.31 -10.04
N PRO A 74 5.70 -16.24 -10.52
CA PRO A 74 5.18 -14.90 -10.32
C PRO A 74 3.82 -14.77 -11.01
N GLY A 75 2.90 -14.05 -10.37
CA GLY A 75 1.62 -13.73 -10.96
C GLY A 75 1.70 -12.55 -11.94
N GLY A 76 0.55 -11.95 -12.22
CA GLY A 76 0.40 -10.84 -13.14
C GLY A 76 -1.07 -10.61 -13.45
N TRP A 77 -1.36 -9.56 -14.22
CA TRP A 77 -2.73 -9.22 -14.61
C TRP A 77 -2.94 -9.40 -16.12
N PRO A 78 -4.12 -9.84 -16.56
CA PRO A 78 -5.25 -10.33 -15.75
C PRO A 78 -4.94 -11.61 -14.96
N LEU A 79 -5.49 -11.73 -13.75
CA LEU A 79 -5.35 -12.92 -12.89
C LEU A 79 -6.71 -13.62 -12.76
N PHE A 80 -6.70 -14.94 -12.88
CA PHE A 80 -7.87 -15.80 -12.69
C PHE A 80 -7.61 -16.76 -11.54
N VAL A 81 -8.48 -16.75 -10.55
CA VAL A 81 -8.40 -17.62 -9.37
C VAL A 81 -9.70 -18.39 -9.22
N PHE A 82 -9.59 -19.70 -9.11
CA PHE A 82 -10.72 -20.62 -8.99
C PHE A 82 -10.82 -21.11 -7.56
N PHE A 83 -11.97 -20.85 -6.93
CA PHE A 83 -12.25 -21.19 -5.55
C PHE A 83 -13.24 -22.34 -5.46
N ASP A 84 -12.97 -23.27 -4.55
CA ASP A 84 -13.95 -24.24 -4.10
C ASP A 84 -14.92 -23.53 -3.15
N ALA A 85 -16.20 -23.51 -3.50
CA ALA A 85 -17.22 -22.80 -2.75
C ALA A 85 -17.53 -23.40 -1.36
N SER A 86 -17.16 -24.66 -1.13
CA SER A 86 -17.39 -25.35 0.14
C SER A 86 -16.36 -24.97 1.21
N THR A 87 -15.10 -24.77 0.79
CA THR A 87 -13.98 -24.43 1.67
C THR A 87 -13.54 -22.96 1.57
N GLU A 88 -14.01 -22.24 0.55
CA GLU A 88 -13.62 -20.87 0.21
C GLU A 88 -12.10 -20.74 -0.04
N LEU A 89 -11.45 -21.84 -0.44
CA LEU A 89 -10.02 -21.89 -0.76
C LEU A 89 -9.79 -21.92 -2.26
N PRO A 90 -8.72 -21.26 -2.76
CA PRO A 90 -8.34 -21.37 -4.14
C PRO A 90 -7.70 -22.75 -4.40
N PHE A 91 -8.07 -23.38 -5.50
CA PHE A 91 -7.51 -24.68 -5.92
C PHE A 91 -6.79 -24.61 -7.27
N PHE A 92 -7.03 -23.55 -8.04
CA PHE A 92 -6.33 -23.32 -9.30
C PHE A 92 -6.15 -21.81 -9.55
N SER A 93 -5.06 -21.43 -10.20
CA SER A 93 -4.84 -20.06 -10.63
C SER A 93 -4.03 -19.99 -11.91
N VAL A 94 -4.32 -18.99 -12.75
CA VAL A 94 -3.59 -18.70 -13.99
C VAL A 94 -3.56 -17.20 -14.23
N ALA A 95 -2.42 -16.70 -14.71
CA ALA A 95 -2.25 -15.31 -15.13
C ALA A 95 -2.16 -15.23 -16.67
N GLY A 96 -2.69 -14.15 -17.24
CA GLY A 96 -2.77 -13.93 -18.69
C GLY A 96 -4.04 -14.48 -19.35
N THR A 97 -4.25 -14.11 -20.60
CA THR A 97 -5.48 -14.40 -21.35
C THR A 97 -5.21 -14.91 -22.77
N ASP A 98 -6.23 -15.50 -23.38
CA ASP A 98 -6.33 -15.70 -24.82
C ASP A 98 -6.87 -14.44 -25.53
N ALA A 99 -7.22 -14.59 -26.82
CA ALA A 99 -7.77 -13.51 -27.65
C ALA A 99 -9.15 -12.99 -27.19
N HIS A 100 -9.85 -13.71 -26.31
CA HIS A 100 -11.15 -13.36 -25.75
C HIS A 100 -11.05 -12.78 -24.33
N GLY A 101 -9.84 -12.55 -23.83
CA GLY A 101 -9.62 -12.00 -22.49
C GLY A 101 -9.85 -13.01 -21.36
N LEU A 102 -10.00 -14.31 -21.65
CA LEU A 102 -10.16 -15.36 -20.65
C LEU A 102 -9.02 -16.39 -20.75
N PRO A 103 -8.87 -17.29 -19.77
CA PRO A 103 -8.08 -18.50 -19.99
C PRO A 103 -8.68 -19.34 -21.14
N PRO A 104 -7.86 -20.10 -21.89
CA PRO A 104 -8.36 -20.89 -23.01
C PRO A 104 -9.54 -21.79 -22.62
N ALA A 105 -10.58 -21.86 -23.46
CA ALA A 105 -11.79 -22.63 -23.16
C ALA A 105 -11.51 -24.12 -22.82
N SER A 106 -10.48 -24.71 -23.43
CA SER A 106 -10.03 -26.08 -23.11
C SER A 106 -9.47 -26.20 -21.69
N LEU A 107 -8.81 -25.17 -21.17
CA LEU A 107 -8.34 -25.12 -19.80
C LEU A 107 -9.51 -24.98 -18.83
N LEU A 108 -10.47 -24.09 -19.11
CA LEU A 108 -11.67 -23.91 -18.29
C LEU A 108 -12.48 -25.21 -18.17
N ALA A 109 -12.66 -25.93 -19.28
CA ALA A 109 -13.33 -27.24 -19.27
C ALA A 109 -12.59 -28.28 -18.42
N ARG A 110 -11.25 -28.30 -18.46
CA ARG A 110 -10.43 -29.20 -17.63
C ARG A 110 -10.51 -28.87 -16.15
N ILE A 111 -10.48 -27.59 -15.79
CA ILE A 111 -10.62 -27.14 -14.39
C ILE A 111 -11.99 -27.55 -13.84
N ARG A 112 -13.05 -27.36 -14.63
CA ARG A 112 -14.40 -27.78 -14.27
C ARG A 112 -14.51 -29.29 -14.06
N ALA A 113 -13.98 -30.07 -15.02
CA ALA A 113 -13.99 -31.53 -14.94
C ALA A 113 -13.22 -32.04 -13.71
N PHE A 114 -12.06 -31.45 -13.41
CA PHE A 114 -11.26 -31.78 -12.23
C PHE A 114 -12.03 -31.52 -10.93
N HIS A 115 -12.63 -30.32 -10.80
CA HIS A 115 -13.45 -29.96 -9.63
C HIS A 115 -14.60 -30.96 -9.37
N ASP A 116 -15.26 -31.43 -10.45
CA ASP A 116 -16.42 -32.30 -10.32
C ASP A 116 -16.05 -33.79 -10.11
N ALA A 117 -14.88 -34.24 -10.59
CA ALA A 117 -14.49 -35.65 -10.61
C ALA A 117 -13.48 -36.07 -9.53
N GLU A 118 -12.72 -35.14 -8.94
CA GLU A 118 -11.54 -35.45 -8.11
C GLU A 118 -11.62 -34.86 -6.68
N PRO A 119 -12.68 -35.16 -5.87
CA PRO A 119 -12.88 -34.53 -4.57
C PRO A 119 -11.78 -34.86 -3.54
N ASP A 120 -11.21 -36.07 -3.57
CA ASP A 120 -10.16 -36.48 -2.65
C ASP A 120 -8.85 -35.74 -2.93
N THR A 121 -8.49 -35.60 -4.21
CA THR A 121 -7.32 -34.83 -4.66
C THR A 121 -7.47 -33.35 -4.29
N LEU A 122 -8.66 -32.80 -4.50
CA LEU A 122 -8.99 -31.41 -4.13
C LEU A 122 -8.88 -31.19 -2.61
N ALA A 123 -9.38 -32.12 -1.79
CA ALA A 123 -9.25 -32.05 -0.34
C ALA A 123 -7.78 -32.07 0.12
N ALA A 124 -6.93 -32.89 -0.50
CA ALA A 124 -5.50 -32.92 -0.22
C ALA A 124 -4.80 -31.59 -0.61
N GLN A 125 -5.15 -31.01 -1.76
CA GLN A 125 -4.65 -29.68 -2.16
C GLN A 125 -5.06 -28.59 -1.16
N HIS A 126 -6.32 -28.59 -0.71
CA HIS A 126 -6.78 -27.65 0.32
C HIS A 126 -6.03 -27.81 1.64
N ALA A 127 -5.75 -29.04 2.07
CA ALA A 127 -4.97 -29.29 3.28
C ALA A 127 -3.53 -28.74 3.15
N ALA A 128 -2.88 -28.98 2.00
CA ALA A 128 -1.54 -28.46 1.73
C ALA A 128 -1.52 -26.92 1.68
N LEU A 129 -2.50 -26.29 1.03
CA LEU A 129 -2.58 -24.83 0.96
C LEU A 129 -2.85 -24.21 2.34
N ARG A 130 -3.76 -24.80 3.15
CA ARG A 130 -3.96 -24.38 4.54
C ARG A 130 -2.68 -24.50 5.38
N ALA A 131 -1.91 -25.56 5.19
CA ALA A 131 -0.63 -25.73 5.86
C ALA A 131 0.37 -24.66 5.42
N ALA A 132 0.49 -24.38 4.12
CA ALA A 132 1.34 -23.30 3.61
C ALA A 132 0.94 -21.92 4.16
N PHE A 133 -0.36 -21.62 4.21
CA PHE A 133 -0.88 -20.41 4.83
C PHE A 133 -0.63 -20.38 6.34
N ALA A 134 -0.69 -21.52 7.03
CA ALA A 134 -0.35 -21.63 8.44
C ALA A 134 1.15 -21.46 8.69
N ASP A 135 2.03 -21.89 7.78
CA ASP A 135 3.47 -21.66 7.87
C ASP A 135 3.85 -20.19 7.63
N LEU A 136 3.01 -19.47 6.88
CA LEU A 136 3.07 -18.01 6.80
C LEU A 136 2.53 -17.33 8.07
N ARG A 137 1.80 -18.07 8.93
CA ARG A 137 1.45 -17.61 10.28
C ARG A 137 2.62 -17.91 11.22
N PRO A 138 3.22 -16.89 11.82
CA PRO A 138 4.24 -17.06 12.83
C PRO A 138 3.63 -17.74 14.06
N PRO A 139 4.44 -18.47 14.85
CA PRO A 139 3.98 -18.99 16.14
C PRO A 139 3.46 -17.84 17.02
N PRO A 140 2.47 -18.09 17.90
CA PRO A 140 1.87 -17.07 18.75
C PRO A 140 2.97 -16.29 19.46
N ALA A 141 2.84 -14.96 19.44
CA ALA A 141 3.84 -13.97 19.85
C ALA A 141 4.88 -14.55 20.83
N SER A 142 5.98 -15.09 20.28
CA SER A 142 7.14 -15.37 21.11
C SER A 142 7.67 -14.03 21.60
N THR A 143 8.36 -14.01 22.72
CA THR A 143 9.18 -12.88 23.18
C THR A 143 10.34 -12.66 22.21
N ALA A 144 10.02 -12.33 20.95
CA ALA A 144 10.98 -12.03 19.91
C ALA A 144 11.79 -10.83 20.41
N THR A 145 13.06 -11.07 20.68
CA THR A 145 14.00 -9.99 20.97
C THR A 145 14.38 -9.39 19.63
N PHE A 146 13.92 -8.17 19.38
CA PHE A 146 14.24 -7.46 18.14
C PHE A 146 15.68 -6.95 18.20
N ASP A 147 16.40 -7.13 17.10
CA ASP A 147 17.74 -6.57 16.90
C ASP A 147 17.82 -5.83 15.56
N ASP A 148 18.97 -5.22 15.28
CA ASP A 148 19.20 -4.45 14.06
C ASP A 148 19.78 -5.28 12.89
N ALA A 149 19.85 -6.61 13.01
CA ALA A 149 20.38 -7.46 11.95
C ALA A 149 19.56 -7.37 10.64
N PRO A 150 18.22 -7.37 10.66
CA PRO A 150 17.43 -7.18 9.44
C PRO A 150 17.70 -5.83 8.75
N LEU A 151 17.93 -4.76 9.52
CA LEU A 151 18.27 -3.44 8.96
C LEU A 151 19.58 -3.48 8.19
N ARG A 152 20.63 -4.09 8.76
CA ARG A 152 21.93 -4.25 8.08
C ARG A 152 21.83 -5.14 6.84
N ALA A 153 21.11 -6.26 6.96
CA ALA A 153 20.93 -7.20 5.86
C ALA A 153 20.15 -6.58 4.69
N ALA A 154 19.10 -5.78 4.98
CA ALA A 154 18.38 -5.02 3.96
C ALA A 154 19.33 -4.08 3.22
N ARG A 155 20.11 -3.29 3.97
CA ARG A 155 21.02 -2.30 3.40
C ARG A 155 22.06 -2.93 2.46
N GLN A 156 22.64 -4.05 2.87
CA GLN A 156 23.60 -4.82 2.06
C GLN A 156 22.94 -5.39 0.79
N THR A 157 21.75 -5.97 0.93
CA THR A 157 21.00 -6.54 -0.20
C THR A 157 20.62 -5.46 -1.22
N LEU A 158 20.16 -4.31 -0.75
CA LEU A 158 19.85 -3.16 -1.61
C LEU A 158 21.10 -2.63 -2.31
N ALA A 159 22.27 -2.61 -1.64
CA ALA A 159 23.54 -2.23 -2.26
C ALA A 159 23.93 -3.17 -3.41
N ALA A 160 23.82 -4.48 -3.16
CA ALA A 160 24.19 -5.52 -4.12
C ALA A 160 23.26 -5.53 -5.34
N ALA A 161 21.98 -5.19 -5.15
CA ALA A 161 20.99 -5.11 -6.21
C ALA A 161 20.93 -3.74 -6.90
N PHE A 162 21.77 -2.77 -6.55
CA PHE A 162 21.68 -1.42 -7.11
C PHE A 162 22.34 -1.31 -8.47
N ASP A 163 21.65 -0.65 -9.40
CA ASP A 163 22.19 -0.29 -10.71
C ASP A 163 22.96 1.03 -10.59
N PHE A 164 24.28 0.94 -10.44
CA PHE A 164 25.15 2.11 -10.28
C PHE A 164 25.30 2.95 -11.57
N GLU A 165 24.90 2.42 -12.72
CA GLU A 165 24.99 3.11 -14.01
C GLU A 165 23.76 3.99 -14.24
N HIS A 166 22.57 3.42 -14.01
CA HIS A 166 21.29 4.06 -14.33
C HIS A 166 20.45 4.45 -13.10
N GLY A 167 20.86 4.09 -11.89
CA GLY A 167 20.08 4.26 -10.66
C GLY A 167 18.90 3.29 -10.55
N GLY A 168 18.35 3.10 -9.37
CA GLY A 168 17.33 2.09 -9.07
C GLY A 168 17.91 0.69 -8.88
N PHE A 169 17.05 -0.34 -8.93
CA PHE A 169 17.43 -1.71 -8.61
C PHE A 169 17.38 -2.61 -9.85
N VAL A 170 18.30 -3.58 -9.93
CA VAL A 170 18.54 -4.44 -11.10
C VAL A 170 17.38 -5.42 -11.32
N THR A 171 16.48 -5.09 -12.25
CA THR A 171 15.48 -5.99 -12.88
C THR A 171 14.92 -5.33 -14.14
N THR A 172 14.62 -6.11 -15.19
CA THR A 172 13.77 -5.65 -16.32
C THR A 172 12.48 -6.48 -16.36
N PRO A 173 11.28 -5.86 -16.39
CA PRO A 173 11.03 -4.41 -16.30
C PRO A 173 11.51 -3.79 -14.97
N LYS A 174 11.91 -2.51 -15.03
CA LYS A 174 12.48 -1.77 -13.91
C LYS A 174 11.42 -0.86 -13.30
N PHE A 175 10.96 -1.23 -12.10
CA PHE A 175 9.93 -0.49 -11.37
C PHE A 175 10.53 0.62 -10.51
N VAL A 176 9.81 1.73 -10.40
CA VAL A 176 10.12 2.74 -9.39
C VAL A 176 9.73 2.17 -8.02
N ARG A 177 10.66 2.18 -7.05
CA ARG A 177 10.44 1.61 -5.71
C ARG A 177 10.67 2.66 -4.62
N PRO A 178 9.72 3.61 -4.42
CA PRO A 178 9.91 4.73 -3.49
C PRO A 178 10.24 4.29 -2.06
N TRP A 179 9.61 3.21 -1.58
CA TRP A 179 9.78 2.69 -0.22
C TRP A 179 11.20 2.16 0.05
N LEU A 180 11.83 1.53 -0.95
CA LEU A 180 13.21 1.06 -0.84
C LEU A 180 14.18 2.25 -0.79
N LEU A 181 13.91 3.29 -1.59
CA LEU A 181 14.70 4.52 -1.59
C LEU A 181 14.49 5.31 -0.28
N GLU A 182 13.26 5.36 0.25
CA GLU A 182 12.96 5.97 1.55
C GLU A 182 13.73 5.24 2.67
N ARG A 183 13.81 3.91 2.64
CA ARG A 183 14.62 3.13 3.59
C ARG A 183 16.11 3.47 3.50
N LEU A 184 16.66 3.59 2.29
CA LEU A 184 18.06 4.02 2.09
C LEU A 184 18.31 5.44 2.62
N LEU A 185 17.36 6.37 2.41
CA LEU A 185 17.46 7.72 2.93
C LEU A 185 17.47 7.74 4.46
N ARG A 186 16.66 6.88 5.09
CA ARG A 186 16.67 6.69 6.55
C ARG A 186 17.97 6.03 7.04
N ASP A 187 18.53 5.06 6.30
CA ASP A 187 19.83 4.43 6.64
C ASP A 187 20.97 5.45 6.65
N TRP A 188 21.03 6.32 5.64
CA TRP A 188 21.94 7.47 5.65
C TRP A 188 21.69 8.34 6.89
N ARG A 189 20.45 8.76 7.13
CA ARG A 189 20.13 9.68 8.22
C ARG A 189 20.48 9.11 9.60
N ARG A 190 20.25 7.81 9.82
CA ARG A 190 20.59 7.10 11.06
C ARG A 190 22.10 7.09 11.33
N SER A 191 22.91 7.00 10.28
CA SER A 191 24.38 7.01 10.38
C SER A 191 25.01 8.42 10.33
N ALA A 192 24.23 9.44 9.96
CA ALA A 192 24.74 10.79 9.65
C ALA A 192 25.39 11.52 10.82
N THR A 193 25.05 11.17 12.07
CA THR A 193 25.66 11.74 13.28
C THR A 193 26.85 10.93 13.80
N GLY A 194 27.15 9.78 13.19
CA GLY A 194 28.27 8.93 13.54
C GLY A 194 29.58 9.30 12.83
N SER A 195 30.67 8.60 13.15
CA SER A 195 31.99 8.82 12.53
C SER A 195 32.06 8.43 11.06
N THR A 196 31.16 7.57 10.60
CA THR A 196 31.11 7.05 9.22
C THR A 196 29.68 7.09 8.68
N PRO A 197 29.20 8.24 8.18
CA PRO A 197 27.93 8.33 7.48
C PRO A 197 27.87 7.41 6.26
N ASP A 198 26.74 6.74 6.03
CA ASP A 198 26.49 5.91 4.86
C ASP A 198 26.17 6.77 3.63
N LEU A 199 27.20 7.42 3.09
CA LEU A 199 27.09 8.26 1.90
C LEU A 199 26.70 7.47 0.65
N GLN A 200 26.96 6.16 0.61
CA GLN A 200 26.53 5.31 -0.50
C GLN A 200 25.01 5.17 -0.53
N ALA A 201 24.35 5.02 0.63
CA ALA A 201 22.89 4.99 0.70
C ALA A 201 22.28 6.31 0.18
N LEU A 202 22.83 7.45 0.58
CA LEU A 202 22.40 8.75 0.06
C LEU A 202 22.62 8.85 -1.46
N TYR A 203 23.79 8.44 -1.95
CA TYR A 203 24.10 8.41 -3.38
C TYR A 203 23.12 7.54 -4.17
N MET A 204 22.74 6.37 -3.66
CA MET A 204 21.78 5.50 -4.32
C MET A 204 20.41 6.18 -4.48
N VAL A 205 19.97 6.93 -3.46
CA VAL A 205 18.73 7.70 -3.51
C VAL A 205 18.83 8.84 -4.52
N THR A 206 19.85 9.70 -4.38
CA THR A 206 19.99 10.88 -5.23
C THR A 206 20.21 10.50 -6.69
N MET A 207 21.11 9.56 -6.99
CA MET A 207 21.34 9.04 -8.35
C MET A 207 20.04 8.55 -8.98
N THR A 208 19.24 7.74 -8.26
CA THR A 208 17.98 7.20 -8.79
C THR A 208 16.98 8.30 -9.11
N LEU A 209 16.76 9.22 -8.18
CA LEU A 209 15.81 10.33 -8.36
C LEU A 209 16.25 11.27 -9.48
N THR A 210 17.54 11.61 -9.55
CA THR A 210 18.11 12.44 -10.61
C THR A 210 17.93 11.78 -11.98
N ARG A 211 18.14 10.46 -12.09
CA ARG A 211 17.94 9.70 -13.34
C ARG A 211 16.48 9.65 -13.75
N LEU A 212 15.56 9.38 -12.82
CA LEU A 212 14.12 9.40 -13.08
C LEU A 212 13.68 10.77 -13.61
N ALA A 213 14.04 11.86 -12.93
CA ALA A 213 13.67 13.23 -13.31
C ALA A 213 14.24 13.67 -14.67
N LYS A 214 15.37 13.10 -15.11
CA LYS A 214 16.07 13.42 -16.37
C LYS A 214 15.76 12.43 -17.51
N SER A 215 14.87 11.47 -17.27
CA SER A 215 14.48 10.44 -18.25
C SER A 215 13.04 10.66 -18.74
N PRO A 216 12.61 9.95 -19.80
CA PRO A 216 11.20 9.93 -20.21
C PRO A 216 10.21 9.43 -19.14
N MET A 217 10.69 8.88 -18.02
CA MET A 217 9.84 8.54 -16.87
C MET A 217 9.11 9.76 -16.30
N CYS A 218 9.72 10.94 -16.32
CA CYS A 218 9.07 12.20 -15.93
C CYS A 218 8.39 12.81 -17.15
N THR A 219 7.06 12.91 -17.11
CA THR A 219 6.27 13.53 -18.17
C THR A 219 6.53 15.04 -18.24
N SER A 220 6.13 15.65 -19.36
CA SER A 220 6.13 17.11 -19.52
C SER A 220 5.26 17.82 -18.48
N SER A 221 4.18 17.17 -18.04
CA SER A 221 3.30 17.69 -16.99
C SER A 221 3.95 17.69 -15.60
N GLY A 222 4.96 16.83 -15.38
CA GLY A 222 5.69 16.69 -14.13
C GLY A 222 5.36 15.41 -13.33
N ALA A 223 4.45 14.58 -13.84
CA ALA A 223 4.11 13.27 -13.26
C ALA A 223 5.11 12.18 -13.70
N PHE A 224 5.08 11.03 -13.03
CA PHE A 224 5.98 9.92 -13.28
C PHE A 224 5.22 8.65 -13.68
N HIS A 225 5.79 7.94 -14.67
CA HIS A 225 5.42 6.58 -15.03
C HIS A 225 5.85 5.58 -13.93
N ASP A 226 5.12 4.47 -13.79
CA ASP A 226 5.35 3.51 -12.68
C ASP A 226 6.58 2.57 -12.90
N HIS A 227 6.94 2.28 -14.16
CA HIS A 227 8.11 1.46 -14.53
C HIS A 227 8.62 1.70 -15.95
N SER A 228 9.85 1.27 -16.22
CA SER A 228 10.42 1.20 -17.56
C SER A 228 10.64 -0.24 -18.00
N THR A 229 10.48 -0.53 -19.29
CA THR A 229 10.85 -1.83 -19.87
C THR A 229 12.35 -1.97 -20.09
N GLN A 230 13.10 -0.85 -20.04
CA GLN A 230 14.56 -0.81 -20.19
C GLN A 230 15.23 -0.41 -18.86
N ALA A 231 16.48 -0.81 -18.68
CA ALA A 231 17.22 -0.54 -17.45
C ALA A 231 17.59 0.94 -17.26
N ASP A 232 17.72 1.68 -18.36
CA ASP A 232 18.17 3.07 -18.42
C ASP A 232 17.04 4.11 -18.28
N TRP A 233 15.82 3.65 -17.98
CA TRP A 233 14.61 4.47 -17.87
C TRP A 233 14.11 5.10 -19.19
N SER A 234 14.66 4.67 -20.35
CA SER A 234 14.33 5.25 -21.66
C SER A 234 12.95 4.88 -22.20
N SER A 235 12.40 3.75 -21.75
CA SER A 235 11.15 3.17 -22.30
C SER A 235 10.08 3.06 -21.21
N PRO A 236 9.41 4.16 -20.84
CA PRO A 236 8.34 4.13 -19.84
C PRO A 236 7.12 3.37 -20.36
N ASN A 237 6.38 2.75 -19.46
CA ASN A 237 5.04 2.27 -19.78
C ASN A 237 4.04 3.45 -19.80
N ALA A 238 2.84 3.27 -20.36
CA ALA A 238 1.87 4.36 -20.52
C ALA A 238 1.06 4.73 -19.26
N SER A 239 1.21 3.99 -18.16
CA SER A 239 0.40 4.15 -16.94
C SER A 239 1.00 5.20 -16.01
N LEU A 240 0.14 6.11 -15.53
CA LEU A 240 0.43 7.00 -14.42
C LEU A 240 -0.54 6.66 -13.30
N THR A 241 -0.05 6.36 -12.09
CA THR A 241 -0.90 6.09 -10.93
C THR A 241 -0.70 7.17 -9.86
N LEU A 242 -1.77 7.51 -9.14
CA LEU A 242 -1.71 8.50 -8.06
C LEU A 242 -0.88 7.98 -6.88
N GLY A 243 -0.99 6.67 -6.57
CA GLY A 243 -0.24 6.05 -5.47
C GLY A 243 1.27 6.21 -5.64
N ASP A 244 1.79 5.87 -6.83
CA ASP A 244 3.22 5.98 -7.13
C ASP A 244 3.68 7.44 -7.13
N ASN A 245 2.88 8.34 -7.72
CA ASN A 245 3.20 9.77 -7.78
C ASN A 245 3.12 10.46 -6.40
N GLY A 246 2.18 10.08 -5.54
CA GLY A 246 2.09 10.55 -4.17
C GLY A 246 3.30 10.10 -3.33
N ALA A 247 3.68 8.83 -3.45
CA ALA A 247 4.85 8.28 -2.78
C ALA A 247 6.16 8.94 -3.27
N LEU A 248 6.30 9.13 -4.59
CA LEU A 248 7.43 9.86 -5.17
C LEU A 248 7.48 11.32 -4.73
N LEU A 249 6.34 12.01 -4.65
CA LEU A 249 6.29 13.38 -4.16
C LEU A 249 6.83 13.49 -2.73
N ALA A 250 6.43 12.57 -1.85
CA ALA A 250 6.99 12.51 -0.50
C ALA A 250 8.50 12.28 -0.51
N LEU A 251 8.99 11.36 -1.35
CA LEU A 251 10.41 11.02 -1.42
C LEU A 251 11.28 12.16 -1.99
N TYR A 252 10.84 12.84 -3.05
CA TYR A 252 11.54 14.02 -3.59
C TYR A 252 11.59 15.15 -2.56
N ALA A 253 10.49 15.39 -1.85
CA ALA A 253 10.41 16.40 -0.79
C ALA A 253 11.37 16.07 0.37
N GLN A 254 11.35 14.83 0.85
CA GLN A 254 12.29 14.34 1.87
C GLN A 254 13.76 14.46 1.42
N THR A 255 14.06 14.11 0.17
CA THR A 255 15.42 14.20 -0.39
C THR A 255 15.88 15.65 -0.51
N ALA A 256 14.99 16.57 -0.89
CA ALA A 256 15.27 18.00 -0.91
C ALA A 256 15.62 18.53 0.50
N LEU A 257 14.89 18.11 1.54
CA LEU A 257 15.20 18.45 2.93
C LEU A 257 16.50 17.80 3.45
N ALA A 258 16.85 16.63 2.92
CA ALA A 258 18.05 15.88 3.33
C ALA A 258 19.33 16.47 2.72
N THR A 259 19.26 16.90 1.46
CA THR A 259 20.44 17.30 0.66
C THR A 259 20.58 18.82 0.52
N GLY A 260 19.47 19.56 0.54
CA GLY A 260 19.44 20.97 0.17
C GLY A 260 19.65 21.23 -1.33
N GLU A 261 19.70 20.19 -2.18
CA GLU A 261 19.96 20.35 -3.59
C GLU A 261 18.73 20.95 -4.33
N PRO A 262 18.91 22.01 -5.14
CA PRO A 262 17.80 22.68 -5.81
C PRO A 262 17.00 21.79 -6.76
N GLU A 263 17.63 20.79 -7.39
CA GLU A 263 16.95 19.94 -8.37
C GLU A 263 15.80 19.13 -7.74
N PHE A 264 15.97 18.60 -6.53
CA PHE A 264 14.89 17.88 -5.82
C PHE A 264 13.76 18.82 -5.38
N THR A 265 14.08 20.06 -5.03
CA THR A 265 13.07 21.09 -4.72
C THR A 265 12.24 21.44 -5.97
N ILE A 266 12.91 21.58 -7.12
CA ILE A 266 12.25 21.86 -8.41
C ILE A 266 11.31 20.72 -8.78
N VAL A 267 11.77 19.47 -8.68
CA VAL A 267 10.93 18.30 -9.00
C VAL A 267 9.75 18.17 -8.03
N THR A 268 9.98 18.37 -6.73
CA THR A 268 8.90 18.42 -5.72
C THR A 268 7.82 19.42 -6.12
N ARG A 269 8.21 20.66 -6.46
CA ARG A 269 7.25 21.70 -6.88
C ARG A 269 6.53 21.32 -8.16
N ARG A 270 7.25 20.84 -9.18
CA ARG A 270 6.65 20.44 -10.47
C ARG A 270 5.61 19.33 -10.29
N LEU A 271 5.94 18.29 -9.54
CA LEU A 271 5.05 17.15 -9.28
C LEU A 271 3.83 17.58 -8.44
N ALA A 272 4.04 18.34 -7.36
CA ALA A 272 2.93 18.84 -6.54
C ALA A 272 1.97 19.71 -7.36
N THR A 273 2.50 20.63 -8.18
CA THR A 273 1.69 21.44 -9.09
C THR A 273 0.98 20.60 -10.15
N ALA A 274 1.61 19.54 -10.67
CA ALA A 274 0.98 18.61 -11.60
C ALA A 274 -0.23 17.91 -10.97
N LEU A 275 -0.11 17.43 -9.73
CA LEU A 275 -1.24 16.84 -9.00
C LEU A 275 -2.39 17.84 -8.84
N LEU A 276 -2.12 19.08 -8.44
CA LEU A 276 -3.16 20.10 -8.28
C LEU A 276 -3.83 20.51 -9.60
N ARG A 277 -3.07 20.55 -10.70
CA ARG A 277 -3.56 21.01 -12.01
C ARG A 277 -4.28 19.93 -12.80
N ASP A 278 -3.72 18.73 -12.86
CA ASP A 278 -4.17 17.69 -13.81
C ASP A 278 -5.00 16.60 -13.12
N TRP A 279 -4.66 16.27 -11.87
CA TRP A 279 -5.24 15.13 -11.14
C TRP A 279 -6.41 15.54 -10.25
N ARG A 280 -6.43 16.78 -9.75
CA ARG A 280 -7.47 17.26 -8.85
C ARG A 280 -8.84 17.27 -9.54
N LEU A 281 -9.82 16.70 -8.85
CA LEU A 281 -11.22 16.64 -9.24
C LEU A 281 -11.99 17.86 -8.68
N PRO A 282 -13.20 18.15 -9.20
CA PRO A 282 -13.97 19.32 -8.76
C PRO A 282 -14.31 19.36 -7.27
N ASP A 283 -14.47 18.20 -6.63
CA ASP A 283 -14.70 18.09 -5.18
C ASP A 283 -13.41 18.22 -4.35
N GLY A 284 -12.25 18.22 -5.00
CA GLY A 284 -10.94 18.36 -4.38
C GLY A 284 -10.21 17.06 -4.09
N ALA A 285 -10.82 15.88 -4.29
CA ALA A 285 -10.09 14.63 -4.34
C ALA A 285 -9.20 14.56 -5.59
N PHE A 286 -8.37 13.54 -5.72
CA PHE A 286 -7.52 13.32 -6.89
C PHE A 286 -7.94 12.07 -7.66
N ALA A 287 -7.88 12.14 -8.99
CA ALA A 287 -8.03 11.02 -9.90
C ALA A 287 -7.08 9.87 -9.53
N THR A 288 -7.52 8.63 -9.71
CA THR A 288 -6.76 7.42 -9.35
C THR A 288 -5.55 7.19 -10.27
N ALA A 289 -5.75 7.41 -11.57
CA ALA A 289 -4.76 7.10 -12.60
C ALA A 289 -5.03 7.83 -13.91
N PHE A 290 -4.05 7.77 -14.81
CA PHE A 290 -4.22 8.03 -16.23
C PHE A 290 -3.82 6.79 -17.03
N HIS A 291 -4.68 6.39 -17.96
CA HIS A 291 -4.44 5.32 -18.92
C HIS A 291 -4.32 5.93 -20.32
N GLY A 292 -3.09 6.30 -20.70
CA GLY A 292 -2.88 7.16 -21.87
C GLY A 292 -3.52 8.53 -21.64
N ALA A 293 -4.44 8.94 -22.52
CA ALA A 293 -5.17 10.21 -22.39
C ALA A 293 -6.41 10.13 -21.47
N ALA A 294 -6.85 8.93 -21.09
CA ALA A 294 -8.05 8.75 -20.27
C ALA A 294 -7.72 8.91 -18.78
N ARG A 295 -8.48 9.75 -18.07
CA ARG A 295 -8.37 9.96 -16.63
C ARG A 295 -9.36 9.06 -15.88
N ASP A 296 -8.90 8.41 -14.81
CA ASP A 296 -9.73 7.61 -13.92
C ASP A 296 -10.15 8.43 -12.68
N ASP A 297 -11.39 8.91 -12.68
CA ASP A 297 -11.92 9.87 -11.69
C ASP A 297 -12.50 9.20 -10.41
N ARG A 298 -12.27 7.89 -10.21
CA ARG A 298 -12.80 7.16 -9.05
C ARG A 298 -12.32 7.69 -7.70
N ALA A 299 -11.13 8.29 -7.66
CA ALA A 299 -10.50 8.84 -6.46
C ALA A 299 -10.41 7.82 -5.31
N LEU A 300 -9.66 6.75 -5.55
CA LEU A 300 -9.57 5.65 -4.59
C LEU A 300 -8.77 6.05 -3.34
N PRO A 301 -9.14 5.54 -2.14
CA PRO A 301 -8.57 5.99 -0.87
C PRO A 301 -7.05 5.81 -0.76
N ILE A 302 -6.52 4.67 -1.20
CA ILE A 302 -5.08 4.37 -1.05
C ILE A 302 -4.19 5.36 -1.82
N GLY A 303 -4.54 5.66 -3.08
CA GLY A 303 -3.79 6.61 -3.90
C GLY A 303 -3.91 8.04 -3.36
N ASN A 304 -5.12 8.45 -2.97
CA ASN A 304 -5.33 9.77 -2.38
C ASN A 304 -4.61 9.92 -1.04
N SER A 305 -4.53 8.88 -0.23
CA SER A 305 -3.77 8.88 1.03
C SER A 305 -2.27 9.14 0.78
N GLN A 306 -1.69 8.50 -0.23
CA GLN A 306 -0.30 8.79 -0.62
C GLN A 306 -0.13 10.20 -1.19
N ALA A 307 -1.10 10.70 -1.95
CA ALA A 307 -1.06 12.08 -2.45
C ALA A 307 -1.14 13.09 -1.30
N ILE A 308 -2.02 12.89 -0.31
CA ILE A 308 -2.13 13.70 0.91
C ILE A 308 -0.80 13.72 1.66
N ARG A 309 -0.22 12.53 1.93
CA ARG A 309 1.11 12.41 2.55
C ARG A 309 2.19 13.15 1.75
N GLY A 310 2.22 12.98 0.43
CA GLY A 310 3.16 13.67 -0.46
C GLY A 310 3.01 15.18 -0.45
N LEU A 311 1.77 15.69 -0.49
CA LEU A 311 1.46 17.12 -0.43
C LEU A 311 1.87 17.74 0.89
N VAL A 312 1.70 17.03 2.01
CA VAL A 312 2.18 17.49 3.33
C VAL A 312 3.70 17.62 3.33
N TRP A 313 4.44 16.63 2.82
CA TRP A 313 5.89 16.73 2.68
C TRP A 313 6.32 17.86 1.73
N ALA A 314 5.57 18.07 0.65
CA ALA A 314 5.79 19.19 -0.26
C ALA A 314 5.55 20.54 0.44
N ALA A 315 4.51 20.66 1.27
CA ALA A 315 4.23 21.86 2.07
C ALA A 315 5.39 22.22 2.99
N ARG A 316 5.96 21.22 3.71
CA ARG A 316 7.13 21.39 4.58
C ARG A 316 8.35 21.88 3.82
N THR A 317 8.62 21.24 2.68
CA THR A 317 9.82 21.49 1.86
C THR A 317 9.74 22.84 1.15
N LEU A 318 8.59 23.15 0.57
CA LEU A 318 8.36 24.34 -0.25
C LEU A 318 7.90 25.56 0.56
N ARG A 319 7.54 25.36 1.84
CA ARG A 319 6.96 26.35 2.75
C ARG A 319 5.75 27.04 2.15
N ASP A 320 4.84 26.23 1.64
CA ASP A 320 3.73 26.69 0.83
C ASP A 320 2.43 26.04 1.32
N ALA A 321 1.64 26.84 2.04
CA ALA A 321 0.43 26.38 2.72
C ALA A 321 -0.63 25.82 1.75
N GLN A 322 -0.57 26.18 0.46
CA GLN A 322 -1.50 25.69 -0.55
C GLN A 322 -1.53 24.16 -0.62
N PHE A 323 -0.40 23.49 -0.35
CA PHE A 323 -0.32 22.04 -0.38
C PHE A 323 -0.93 21.40 0.87
N THR A 324 -0.82 22.04 2.04
CA THR A 324 -1.54 21.64 3.25
C THR A 324 -3.06 21.78 3.06
N ASP A 325 -3.50 22.88 2.43
CA ASP A 325 -4.92 23.13 2.14
C ASP A 325 -5.48 22.12 1.14
N ALA A 326 -4.72 21.81 0.09
CA ALA A 326 -5.09 20.78 -0.87
C ALA A 326 -5.16 19.39 -0.22
N ALA A 327 -4.22 19.05 0.65
CA ALA A 327 -4.22 17.78 1.39
C ALA A 327 -5.47 17.65 2.27
N ALA A 328 -5.83 18.70 3.02
CA ALA A 328 -7.02 18.69 3.86
C ALA A 328 -8.33 18.67 3.03
N THR A 329 -8.36 19.38 1.90
CA THR A 329 -9.53 19.36 1.01
C THR A 329 -9.73 17.97 0.40
N ALA A 330 -8.64 17.31 -0.03
CA ALA A 330 -8.71 15.95 -0.54
C ALA A 330 -9.22 14.95 0.51
N LEU A 331 -8.78 15.07 1.77
CA LEU A 331 -9.30 14.25 2.86
C LEU A 331 -10.80 14.47 3.09
N ALA A 332 -11.25 15.73 3.12
CA ALA A 332 -12.67 16.05 3.27
C ALA A 332 -13.50 15.50 2.09
N ALA A 333 -12.97 15.56 0.87
CA ALA A 333 -13.61 15.00 -0.32
C ALA A 333 -13.73 13.46 -0.23
N LEU A 334 -12.71 12.76 0.29
CA LEU A 334 -12.79 11.32 0.55
C LEU A 334 -13.88 11.00 1.60
N GLN A 335 -13.92 11.74 2.71
CA GLN A 335 -14.96 11.57 3.73
C GLN A 335 -16.37 11.82 3.18
N GLN A 336 -16.52 12.75 2.24
CA GLN A 336 -17.79 12.99 1.56
C GLN A 336 -18.16 11.86 0.61
N ARG A 337 -17.19 11.32 -0.16
CA ARG A 337 -17.42 10.25 -1.15
C ARG A 337 -17.76 8.92 -0.51
N TYR A 338 -17.00 8.53 0.51
CA TYR A 338 -17.08 7.20 1.12
C TYR A 338 -17.89 7.18 2.42
N GLY A 339 -18.35 8.36 2.86
CA GLY A 339 -19.12 8.56 4.08
C GLY A 339 -18.26 8.88 5.29
N ALA A 340 -18.88 9.52 6.30
CA ALA A 340 -18.22 9.79 7.58
C ALA A 340 -18.08 8.53 8.46
N ALA A 341 -18.91 7.51 8.21
CA ALA A 341 -18.88 6.25 8.95
C ALA A 341 -17.87 5.28 8.32
N LEU A 342 -17.01 4.72 9.16
CA LEU A 342 -16.05 3.68 8.81
C LEU A 342 -16.61 2.30 9.21
N PRO A 343 -16.22 1.20 8.53
CA PRO A 343 -15.28 1.13 7.41
C PRO A 343 -15.87 1.66 6.10
N TRP A 344 -15.00 2.21 5.25
CA TRP A 344 -15.39 2.67 3.92
C TRP A 344 -15.67 1.50 2.98
N SER A 345 -16.63 1.69 2.07
CA SER A 345 -16.87 0.80 0.93
C SER A 345 -16.34 1.45 -0.35
N THR A 346 -15.78 0.67 -1.27
CA THR A 346 -15.36 1.13 -2.58
C THR A 346 -16.53 1.66 -3.40
N THR A 347 -16.23 2.32 -4.52
CA THR A 347 -17.22 2.80 -5.50
C THR A 347 -18.12 1.68 -6.04
N ALA A 348 -17.65 0.42 -6.04
CA ALA A 348 -18.44 -0.76 -6.39
C ALA A 348 -19.31 -1.30 -5.23
N GLY A 349 -19.29 -0.65 -4.07
CA GLY A 349 -20.03 -1.05 -2.87
C GLY A 349 -19.48 -2.30 -2.19
N GLN A 350 -18.17 -2.53 -2.29
CA GLN A 350 -17.46 -3.60 -1.59
C GLN A 350 -16.62 -3.02 -0.46
N ALA A 351 -16.48 -3.69 0.68
CA ALA A 351 -15.69 -3.15 1.80
C ALA A 351 -14.23 -2.90 1.36
N ALA A 352 -13.65 -1.77 1.78
CA ALA A 352 -12.23 -1.49 1.59
C ALA A 352 -11.39 -2.33 2.58
N GLY A 353 -10.19 -2.73 2.15
CA GLY A 353 -9.29 -3.56 2.95
C GLY A 353 -8.55 -2.79 4.04
N LEU A 354 -7.67 -3.52 4.73
CA LEU A 354 -6.77 -2.96 5.76
C LEU A 354 -5.84 -1.89 5.16
N GLU A 355 -5.33 -2.13 3.96
CA GLU A 355 -4.30 -1.30 3.32
C GLU A 355 -4.78 0.14 3.08
N GLU A 356 -6.01 0.29 2.62
CA GLU A 356 -6.65 1.58 2.35
C GLU A 356 -6.84 2.40 3.63
N HIS A 357 -7.35 1.75 4.68
CA HIS A 357 -7.59 2.39 5.97
C HIS A 357 -6.30 2.72 6.72
N ALA A 358 -5.29 1.83 6.65
CA ALA A 358 -3.98 2.07 7.25
C ALA A 358 -3.22 3.19 6.52
N ALA A 359 -3.30 3.25 5.18
CA ALA A 359 -2.74 4.35 4.40
C ALA A 359 -3.41 5.70 4.75
N LEU A 360 -4.73 5.69 4.93
CA LEU A 360 -5.47 6.88 5.37
C LEU A 360 -5.02 7.34 6.75
N ALA A 361 -4.86 6.40 7.70
CA ALA A 361 -4.40 6.73 9.05
C ALA A 361 -2.99 7.35 9.03
N ASP A 362 -2.09 6.81 8.21
CA ASP A 362 -0.74 7.35 8.01
C ASP A 362 -0.77 8.77 7.40
N ALA A 363 -1.62 9.00 6.42
CA ALA A 363 -1.79 10.32 5.80
C ALA A 363 -2.37 11.35 6.79
N VAL A 364 -3.35 10.96 7.60
CA VAL A 364 -3.94 11.81 8.65
C VAL A 364 -2.93 12.14 9.73
N LEU A 365 -2.10 11.18 10.15
CA LEU A 365 -1.01 11.41 11.11
C LEU A 365 0.00 12.43 10.58
N GLU A 366 0.38 12.36 9.30
CA GLU A 366 1.25 13.36 8.67
C GLU A 366 0.58 14.74 8.59
N LEU A 367 -0.71 14.80 8.27
CA LEU A 367 -1.48 16.04 8.23
C LEU A 367 -1.58 16.70 9.61
N LEU A 368 -1.80 15.92 10.68
CA LEU A 368 -1.82 16.42 12.07
C LEU A 368 -0.47 17.02 12.52
N GLN A 369 0.65 16.49 12.02
CA GLN A 369 1.98 17.09 12.23
C GLN A 369 2.16 18.42 11.49
N GLN A 370 1.40 18.65 10.41
CA GLN A 370 1.50 19.88 9.62
C GLN A 370 0.51 20.95 10.08
N ARG A 371 -0.69 20.53 10.46
CA ARG A 371 -1.77 21.37 10.96
C ARG A 371 -2.60 20.54 11.92
N TRP A 372 -2.42 20.81 13.21
CA TRP A 372 -3.28 20.21 14.22
C TRP A 372 -4.72 20.69 14.05
N ASP A 373 -5.65 19.76 14.19
CA ASP A 373 -7.08 20.00 14.18
C ASP A 373 -7.73 18.96 15.10
N PRO A 374 -8.43 19.36 16.18
CA PRO A 374 -9.08 18.44 17.11
C PRO A 374 -10.09 17.50 16.45
N ALA A 375 -10.83 17.98 15.44
CA ALA A 375 -11.80 17.14 14.72
C ALA A 375 -11.09 16.10 13.86
N LEU A 376 -9.96 16.47 13.23
CA LEU A 376 -9.11 15.56 12.49
C LEU A 376 -8.48 14.50 13.41
N HIS A 377 -8.03 14.90 14.60
CA HIS A 377 -7.51 13.98 15.61
C HIS A 377 -8.60 13.02 16.10
N GLN A 378 -9.83 13.50 16.34
CA GLN A 378 -10.96 12.63 16.70
C GLN A 378 -11.30 11.63 15.59
N PHE A 379 -11.23 12.05 14.33
CA PHE A 379 -11.39 11.16 13.18
C PHE A 379 -10.29 10.08 13.13
N PHE A 380 -9.03 10.47 13.35
CA PHE A 380 -7.90 9.54 13.45
C PHE A 380 -8.13 8.48 14.54
N GLU A 381 -8.58 8.88 15.73
CA GLU A 381 -8.88 7.97 16.84
C GLU A 381 -10.05 7.01 16.52
N SER A 382 -11.07 7.51 15.84
CA SER A 382 -12.19 6.68 15.37
C SER A 382 -11.74 5.66 14.32
N LEU A 383 -10.83 6.06 13.42
CA LEU A 383 -10.24 5.20 12.41
C LEU A 383 -9.39 4.08 13.03
N LEU A 384 -8.55 4.39 14.03
CA LEU A 384 -7.78 3.36 14.75
C LEU A 384 -8.68 2.39 15.52
N THR A 385 -9.76 2.90 16.13
CA THR A 385 -10.75 2.07 16.83
C THR A 385 -11.45 1.11 15.88
N MET A 386 -11.85 1.60 14.70
CA MET A 386 -12.45 0.76 13.65
C MET A 386 -11.47 -0.30 13.17
N LEU A 387 -10.22 0.09 12.86
CA LEU A 387 -9.17 -0.84 12.42
C LEU A 387 -8.96 -1.98 13.42
N ARG A 388 -8.93 -1.66 14.72
CA ARG A 388 -8.87 -2.66 15.79
C ARG A 388 -10.09 -3.57 15.81
N THR A 389 -11.28 -3.01 15.74
CA THR A 389 -12.54 -3.76 15.87
C THR A 389 -12.76 -4.71 14.68
N GLU A 390 -12.54 -4.21 13.47
CA GLU A 390 -12.88 -4.93 12.24
C GLU A 390 -11.78 -5.89 11.78
N PHE A 391 -10.50 -5.50 11.93
CA PHE A 391 -9.39 -6.21 11.29
C PHE A 391 -8.44 -6.92 12.27
N GLU A 392 -8.40 -6.59 13.56
CA GLU A 392 -7.43 -7.23 14.48
C GLU A 392 -7.68 -8.74 14.63
N ASP A 393 -6.61 -9.53 14.59
CA ASP A 393 -6.63 -10.92 15.05
C ASP A 393 -6.24 -10.96 16.54
N PRO A 394 -7.22 -11.06 17.46
CA PRO A 394 -6.93 -11.04 18.88
C PRO A 394 -6.14 -12.27 19.33
N GLU A 395 -6.23 -13.39 18.59
CA GLU A 395 -5.58 -14.64 18.95
C GLU A 395 -4.12 -14.63 18.53
N ALA A 396 -3.84 -14.45 17.23
CA ALA A 396 -2.47 -14.51 16.71
C ALA A 396 -1.75 -13.15 16.75
N GLY A 397 -2.49 -12.03 16.83
CA GLY A 397 -1.95 -10.67 16.68
C GLY A 397 -1.93 -10.19 15.24
N GLY A 398 -1.59 -8.92 15.01
CA GLY A 398 -1.67 -8.32 13.68
C GLY A 398 -3.11 -8.23 13.16
N TYR A 399 -3.26 -7.87 11.89
CA TYR A 399 -4.54 -7.49 11.31
C TYR A 399 -4.78 -8.26 10.01
N PHE A 400 -5.99 -8.76 9.80
CA PHE A 400 -6.42 -9.37 8.55
C PHE A 400 -6.47 -8.32 7.44
N ASP A 401 -6.16 -8.71 6.20
CA ASP A 401 -6.19 -7.76 5.08
C ASP A 401 -7.62 -7.45 4.60
N LEU A 402 -8.59 -8.33 4.87
CA LEU A 402 -10.00 -8.22 4.43
C LEU A 402 -10.98 -8.28 5.62
N ALA A 403 -12.06 -7.49 5.55
CA ALA A 403 -13.22 -7.55 6.46
C ALA A 403 -14.54 -7.62 5.66
N PRO A 404 -15.64 -8.22 6.20
CA PRO A 404 -15.75 -8.88 7.50
C PRO A 404 -15.29 -10.36 7.47
N ARG A 405 -15.06 -10.92 8.67
CA ARG A 405 -14.64 -12.31 8.88
C ARG A 405 -15.67 -13.28 8.31
N HIS A 406 -15.25 -14.13 7.39
CA HIS A 406 -16.08 -15.25 6.93
C HIS A 406 -16.13 -16.34 8.01
N THR A 407 -17.24 -17.08 8.05
CA THR A 407 -17.66 -18.00 9.13
C THR A 407 -16.79 -19.24 9.34
N GLN A 408 -15.68 -19.40 8.60
CA GLN A 408 -14.78 -20.55 8.73
C GLN A 408 -13.36 -20.13 9.14
N PRO A 409 -12.83 -20.63 10.27
CA PRO A 409 -11.44 -20.38 10.67
C PRO A 409 -10.46 -21.07 9.70
N LYS A 410 -9.30 -20.43 9.48
CA LYS A 410 -8.23 -20.85 8.55
C LYS A 410 -8.65 -20.79 7.08
N SER A 411 -9.38 -19.74 6.72
CA SER A 411 -9.79 -19.46 5.34
C SER A 411 -8.79 -18.54 4.63
N PHE A 412 -8.94 -18.40 3.31
CA PHE A 412 -8.22 -17.41 2.50
C PHE A 412 -8.36 -15.97 3.05
N HIS A 413 -9.45 -15.68 3.77
CA HIS A 413 -9.73 -14.37 4.38
C HIS A 413 -8.93 -14.10 5.67
N ASP A 414 -8.31 -15.12 6.27
CA ASP A 414 -7.52 -14.99 7.50
C ASP A 414 -6.04 -14.65 7.23
N LEU A 415 -5.69 -14.41 5.97
CA LEU A 415 -4.34 -14.07 5.57
C LEU A 415 -3.98 -12.64 5.96
N LYS A 416 -2.68 -12.47 6.24
CA LYS A 416 -2.06 -11.21 6.63
C LYS A 416 -0.80 -11.04 5.84
N THR A 417 -0.65 -9.90 5.20
CA THR A 417 0.52 -9.56 4.43
C THR A 417 1.36 -8.51 5.14
N PHE A 418 2.68 -8.67 5.04
CA PHE A 418 3.66 -7.83 5.73
C PHE A 418 4.69 -7.21 4.78
N GLY A 419 4.87 -7.79 3.59
CA GLY A 419 5.84 -7.32 2.59
C GLY A 419 5.29 -6.22 1.70
N ASP A 420 6.12 -5.25 1.36
CA ASP A 420 5.79 -4.15 0.45
C ASP A 420 5.84 -4.61 -1.01
N GLU A 421 4.85 -4.20 -1.80
CA GLU A 421 4.82 -4.41 -3.25
C GLU A 421 5.11 -3.10 -3.99
N THR A 422 4.26 -2.71 -4.94
CA THR A 422 4.20 -1.33 -5.44
C THR A 422 3.71 -0.37 -4.36
N MET A 423 2.89 -0.87 -3.42
CA MET A 423 2.39 -0.16 -2.25
C MET A 423 2.78 -0.87 -0.94
N PRO A 424 2.89 -0.14 0.18
CA PRO A 424 3.26 -0.73 1.46
C PRO A 424 2.17 -1.66 1.99
N ALA A 425 2.54 -2.75 2.66
CA ALA A 425 1.53 -3.63 3.25
C ALA A 425 0.68 -2.92 4.31
N GLY A 426 -0.61 -3.28 4.39
CA GLY A 426 -1.54 -2.71 5.36
C GLY A 426 -1.08 -2.86 6.81
N ASN A 427 -0.61 -4.07 7.19
CA ASN A 427 -0.02 -4.29 8.52
C ASN A 427 1.23 -3.44 8.76
N ALA A 428 2.07 -3.23 7.73
CA ALA A 428 3.29 -2.44 7.85
C ALA A 428 2.99 -0.95 8.10
N LEU A 429 2.02 -0.39 7.36
CA LEU A 429 1.52 0.97 7.56
C LEU A 429 0.90 1.12 8.93
N LEU A 430 0.02 0.19 9.33
CA LEU A 430 -0.65 0.26 10.61
C LEU A 430 0.33 0.15 11.78
N ALA A 431 1.34 -0.72 11.70
CA ALA A 431 2.38 -0.81 12.72
C ALA A 431 3.15 0.51 12.89
N ARG A 432 3.47 1.21 11.79
CA ARG A 432 4.07 2.55 11.83
C ARG A 432 3.17 3.56 12.51
N VAL A 433 1.88 3.59 12.13
CA VAL A 433 0.89 4.50 12.69
C VAL A 433 0.70 4.24 14.19
N LEU A 434 0.56 2.98 14.59
CA LEU A 434 0.42 2.57 15.99
C LEU A 434 1.66 2.95 16.81
N ARG A 435 2.87 2.65 16.32
CA ARG A 435 4.12 3.01 17.01
C ARG A 435 4.25 4.51 17.23
N ARG A 436 4.01 5.30 16.18
CA ARG A 436 4.13 6.76 16.23
C ARG A 436 3.04 7.40 17.09
N SER A 437 1.81 6.91 16.97
CA SER A 437 0.69 7.39 17.77
C SER A 437 0.66 6.85 19.20
N ALA A 438 1.48 5.84 19.55
CA ALA A 438 1.75 5.50 20.94
C ALA A 438 2.70 6.53 21.58
N ALA A 439 3.71 6.98 20.82
CA ALA A 439 4.76 7.87 21.31
C ALA A 439 4.22 9.23 21.81
N TRP A 440 3.18 9.78 21.20
CA TRP A 440 2.57 11.05 21.64
C TRP A 440 1.41 10.91 22.64
N SER A 441 0.72 9.76 22.68
CA SER A 441 -0.53 9.56 23.45
C SER A 441 -0.27 8.83 24.76
N GLY A 442 0.86 8.13 24.85
CA GLY A 442 1.17 7.23 25.96
C GLY A 442 0.34 5.94 25.97
N ASP A 443 -0.46 5.67 24.93
CA ASP A 443 -1.28 4.47 24.83
C ASP A 443 -0.43 3.22 24.56
N GLN A 444 -0.10 2.51 25.64
CA GLN A 444 0.69 1.27 25.59
C GLN A 444 0.03 0.17 24.77
N THR A 445 -1.30 0.19 24.59
CA THR A 445 -1.98 -0.84 23.80
C THR A 445 -1.60 -0.78 22.33
N ARG A 446 -1.31 0.43 21.82
CA ARG A 446 -0.81 0.65 20.45
C ARG A 446 0.62 0.15 20.30
N ASP A 447 1.47 0.43 21.29
CA ASP A 447 2.85 -0.09 21.31
C ASP A 447 2.87 -1.63 21.27
N VAL A 448 2.05 -2.27 22.12
CA VAL A 448 1.92 -3.73 22.15
C VAL A 448 1.37 -4.28 20.82
N SER A 449 0.40 -3.60 20.20
CA SER A 449 -0.14 -4.03 18.91
C SER A 449 0.90 -3.92 17.78
N ALA A 450 1.68 -2.83 17.75
CA ALA A 450 2.81 -2.68 16.81
C ALA A 450 3.88 -3.76 17.03
N ASP A 451 4.21 -4.09 18.28
CA ASP A 451 5.14 -5.18 18.62
C ASP A 451 4.61 -6.55 18.17
N ARG A 452 3.29 -6.80 18.31
CA ARG A 452 2.66 -8.04 17.83
C ARG A 452 2.75 -8.15 16.31
N ILE A 453 2.54 -7.07 15.56
CA ILE A 453 2.73 -7.08 14.10
C ILE A 453 4.19 -7.40 13.75
N LEU A 454 5.15 -6.75 14.42
CA LEU A 454 6.57 -6.94 14.14
C LEU A 454 7.05 -8.35 14.51
N ALA A 455 6.63 -8.88 15.66
CA ALA A 455 6.91 -10.24 16.10
C ALA A 455 6.36 -11.27 15.11
N LEU A 456 5.17 -11.00 14.56
CA LEU A 456 4.62 -11.82 13.52
C LEU A 456 5.45 -11.73 12.23
N ALA A 457 5.74 -10.54 11.73
CA ALA A 457 6.52 -10.40 10.51
C ALA A 457 7.98 -10.89 10.64
N TRP A 458 8.50 -11.07 11.87
CA TRP A 458 9.92 -11.30 12.15
C TRP A 458 10.57 -12.43 11.32
N PRO A 459 9.99 -13.65 11.20
CA PRO A 459 10.63 -14.70 10.41
C PRO A 459 10.75 -14.35 8.91
N ALA A 460 9.75 -13.66 8.34
CA ALA A 460 9.79 -13.20 6.96
C ALA A 460 10.74 -12.01 6.78
N LEU A 461 10.74 -11.08 7.74
CA LEU A 461 11.61 -9.92 7.79
C LEU A 461 13.08 -10.32 7.86
N VAL A 462 13.45 -11.31 8.68
CA VAL A 462 14.84 -11.82 8.77
C VAL A 462 15.26 -12.50 7.47
N ARG A 463 14.35 -13.22 6.81
CA ARG A 463 14.64 -14.00 5.60
C ARG A 463 14.79 -13.12 4.35
N GLN A 464 13.93 -12.11 4.20
CA GLN A 464 13.87 -11.22 3.03
C GLN A 464 13.61 -9.77 3.47
N PRO A 465 14.55 -9.13 4.18
CA PRO A 465 14.33 -7.82 4.78
C PRO A 465 14.03 -6.72 3.76
N GLN A 466 14.65 -6.78 2.58
CA GLN A 466 14.42 -5.83 1.48
C GLN A 466 12.98 -5.83 0.95
N ALA A 467 12.21 -6.90 1.16
CA ALA A 467 10.80 -6.95 0.80
C ALA A 467 9.88 -6.24 1.81
N HIS A 468 10.42 -5.71 2.92
CA HIS A 468 9.66 -5.20 4.06
C HIS A 468 10.16 -3.81 4.51
N ALA A 469 10.48 -2.93 3.57
CA ALA A 469 11.10 -1.63 3.84
C ALA A 469 10.32 -0.76 4.84
N THR A 470 8.99 -0.80 4.78
CA THR A 470 8.11 -0.09 5.70
C THR A 470 8.21 -0.65 7.13
N LEU A 471 8.18 -1.98 7.30
CA LEU A 471 8.37 -2.61 8.61
C LEU A 471 9.78 -2.44 9.15
N LEU A 472 10.81 -2.34 8.30
CA LEU A 472 12.15 -1.97 8.75
C LEU A 472 12.17 -0.56 9.37
N GLY A 473 11.36 0.37 8.87
CA GLY A 473 11.12 1.66 9.53
C GLY A 473 10.51 1.50 10.92
N VAL A 474 9.55 0.59 11.08
CA VAL A 474 8.95 0.27 12.39
C VAL A 474 9.96 -0.39 13.33
N LEU A 475 10.80 -1.30 12.83
CA LEU A 475 11.88 -1.92 13.59
C LEU A 475 12.87 -0.87 14.09
N GLU A 476 13.30 0.06 13.22
CA GLU A 476 14.14 1.19 13.61
C GLU A 476 13.52 2.01 14.74
N GLU A 477 12.23 2.35 14.64
CA GLU A 477 11.48 3.11 15.66
C GLU A 477 11.21 2.30 16.94
N THR A 478 11.29 0.98 16.87
CA THR A 478 11.18 0.07 18.03
C THR A 478 12.50 -0.01 18.78
N LEU A 479 13.63 -0.03 18.05
CA LEU A 479 14.97 -0.05 18.63
C LEU A 479 15.39 1.31 19.18
N VAL A 480 14.97 2.39 18.53
CA VAL A 480 15.25 3.77 18.92
C VAL A 480 13.94 4.55 18.91
N ARG A 481 13.43 4.90 20.09
CA ARG A 481 12.15 5.62 20.19
C ARG A 481 12.18 6.94 19.41
N PRO A 482 11.13 7.27 18.64
CA PRO A 482 10.99 8.58 18.01
C PRO A 482 11.02 9.73 19.03
N GLU A 483 11.58 10.86 18.62
CA GLU A 483 11.49 12.12 19.35
C GLU A 483 10.10 12.73 19.10
N VAL A 484 9.36 13.06 20.16
CA VAL A 484 8.07 13.74 20.06
C VAL A 484 8.19 15.15 20.63
N LEU A 485 7.91 16.16 19.81
CA LEU A 485 7.91 17.56 20.19
C LEU A 485 6.48 18.10 20.09
N VAL A 486 5.91 18.50 21.23
CA VAL A 486 4.63 19.22 21.27
C VAL A 486 4.93 20.70 21.52
N LEU A 487 4.65 21.52 20.52
CA LEU A 487 4.71 22.97 20.64
C LEU A 487 3.37 23.46 21.17
N ARG A 488 3.42 24.38 22.14
CA ARG A 488 2.27 25.08 22.71
C ARG A 488 2.52 26.57 22.59
N GLY A 489 1.48 27.33 22.29
CA GLY A 489 1.55 28.75 22.01
C GLY A 489 0.37 29.22 21.15
N ALA A 490 0.47 30.43 20.62
CA ALA A 490 -0.58 31.02 19.81
C ALA A 490 -0.03 31.74 18.56
N GLY A 491 -0.84 31.79 17.52
CA GLY A 491 -0.59 32.61 16.32
C GLY A 491 0.67 32.22 15.55
N THR A 492 1.37 33.21 15.01
CA THR A 492 2.49 33.01 14.09
C THR A 492 3.76 32.50 14.76
N GLU A 493 3.90 32.62 16.09
CA GLU A 493 5.09 32.15 16.81
C GLU A 493 5.21 30.62 16.77
N ILE A 494 4.11 29.92 17.07
CA ILE A 494 4.07 28.45 17.03
C ILE A 494 4.20 27.93 15.59
N GLU A 495 3.62 28.63 14.61
CA GLU A 495 3.76 28.31 13.18
C GLU A 495 5.21 28.45 12.71
N ASN A 496 5.90 29.53 13.10
CA ASN A 496 7.31 29.73 12.77
C ASN A 496 8.21 28.67 13.42
N ALA A 497 7.95 28.32 14.69
CA ALA A 497 8.67 27.26 15.38
C ALA A 497 8.48 25.89 14.70
N LEU A 498 7.26 25.59 14.25
CA LEU A 498 6.98 24.39 13.47
C LEU A 498 7.79 24.37 12.17
N LEU A 499 7.73 25.48 11.41
CA LEU A 499 8.49 25.61 10.15
C LEU A 499 9.99 25.44 10.38
N ASP A 500 10.55 26.00 11.45
CA ASP A 500 11.97 25.88 11.77
C ASP A 500 12.39 24.45 12.13
N LEU A 501 11.56 23.72 12.90
CA LEU A 501 11.81 22.32 13.23
C LEU A 501 11.70 21.38 12.03
N GLN A 502 10.94 21.78 11.00
CA GLN A 502 10.74 21.02 9.76
C GLN A 502 11.77 21.34 8.66
N ARG A 503 12.77 22.21 8.92
CA ARG A 503 13.77 22.64 7.91
C ARG A 503 14.76 21.55 7.49
N VAL A 504 14.88 20.49 8.27
CA VAL A 504 15.85 19.42 8.06
C VAL A 504 15.13 18.08 8.00
N TYR A 505 15.68 17.17 7.21
CA TYR A 505 15.17 15.80 7.18
C TYR A 505 15.43 15.10 8.52
N ALA A 506 14.36 14.92 9.31
CA ALA A 506 14.38 14.27 10.62
C ALA A 506 13.23 13.24 10.72
N PRO A 507 13.37 12.05 10.08
CA PRO A 507 12.28 11.06 9.97
C PRO A 507 11.87 10.41 11.30
N MET A 508 12.72 10.55 12.33
CA MET A 508 12.50 10.06 13.70
C MET A 508 11.89 11.12 14.63
N ARG A 509 11.57 12.32 14.11
CA ARG A 509 11.00 13.42 14.89
C ARG A 509 9.55 13.62 14.46
N LEU A 510 8.64 13.55 15.42
CA LEU A 510 7.25 13.95 15.27
C LEU A 510 7.07 15.32 15.92
N VAL A 511 6.51 16.29 15.19
CA VAL A 511 6.28 17.64 15.69
C VAL A 511 4.80 17.96 15.57
N PHE A 512 4.20 18.41 16.67
CA PHE A 512 2.79 18.81 16.73
C PHE A 512 2.68 20.21 17.29
N ALA A 513 2.16 21.13 16.50
CA ALA A 513 1.86 22.49 16.92
C ALA A 513 0.40 22.55 17.37
N ILE A 514 0.15 22.64 18.68
CA ILE A 514 -1.20 22.67 19.25
C ILE A 514 -1.42 24.04 19.88
N SER A 515 -2.46 24.74 19.43
CA SER A 515 -2.78 26.08 19.94
C SER A 515 -3.16 26.03 21.41
N ASP A 516 -2.84 27.07 22.18
CA ASP A 516 -3.25 27.20 23.58
C ASP A 516 -4.78 27.20 23.77
N THR A 517 -5.52 27.53 22.71
CA THR A 517 -6.99 27.47 22.70
C THR A 517 -7.54 26.04 22.60
N GLU A 518 -6.72 25.07 22.25
CA GLU A 518 -7.09 23.67 22.05
C GLU A 518 -6.70 22.87 23.31
N ARG A 519 -7.67 22.14 23.85
CA ARG A 519 -7.50 21.35 25.08
C ARG A 519 -6.93 19.97 24.83
#